data_AF-A0A961J4A0-F1
#
_entry.id   AF-A0A961J4A0-F1
#
_cell.length_a   1.000
_cell.length_b   1.000
_cell.length_c   1.000
_cell.angle_alpha   90.00
_cell.angle_beta   90.00
_cell.angle_gamma   90.00
#
_symmetry.space_group_name_H-M   'P 1'
#
loop_
_entity.id
_entity.type
_entity.pdbx_description
1 polymer ?
#
loop_
_entity_poly.entity_id
_entity_poly.type
_entity_poly.pdbx_seq_one_letter_code
_entity_poly.pdbx_strand_id
1 'polypeptide(L)' 'AMKMETGLSAERDAVVKAVLVGPGAQIDAKDLLVELE' A
#
# COMPACT_ATOMS: atom_id res chain seq x y z
N ALA A 1 7.90 1.19 9.68
CA ALA A 1 7.71 2.51 10.35
C ALA A 1 8.04 2.39 11.84
N MET A 2 8.49 3.46 12.51
CA MET A 2 8.84 3.44 13.94
C MET A 2 7.66 3.86 14.82
N LYS A 3 6.63 3.01 14.97
CA LYS A 3 5.41 3.25 15.78
C LYS A 3 4.55 4.43 15.33
N MET A 4 4.68 4.80 14.06
CA MET A 4 3.89 5.83 13.40
C MET A 4 2.95 5.17 12.40
N GLU A 5 1.77 5.75 12.25
CA GLU A 5 0.85 5.43 11.16
C GLU A 5 1.23 6.25 9.92
N THR A 6 1.02 5.69 8.75
CA THR A 6 1.28 6.37 7.48
C THR A 6 0.11 6.11 6.55
N GLY A 7 -0.63 7.16 6.22
CA GLY A 7 -1.64 7.10 5.18
C GLY A 7 -0.97 7.12 3.80
N LEU A 8 -1.41 6.23 2.91
CA LEU A 8 -1.07 6.28 1.49
C LEU A 8 -2.29 6.79 0.72
N SER A 9 -2.07 7.76 -0.16
CA SER A 9 -3.10 8.32 -1.04
C SER A 9 -2.67 8.14 -2.50
N ALA A 10 -3.62 7.83 -3.39
CA ALA A 10 -3.35 7.80 -4.82
C ALA A 10 -3.17 9.24 -5.34
N GLU A 11 -2.19 9.45 -6.22
CA GLU A 11 -1.92 10.77 -6.81
C GLU A 11 -3.00 11.17 -7.85
N ARG A 12 -3.68 10.19 -8.43
CA ARG A 12 -4.75 10.37 -9.42
C ARG A 12 -5.90 9.40 -9.16
N ASP A 13 -7.03 9.68 -9.80
CA ASP A 13 -8.12 8.71 -9.88
C ASP A 13 -7.65 7.45 -10.61
N ALA A 14 -7.92 6.30 -10.00
CA ALA A 14 -7.55 4.99 -10.53
C ALA A 14 -8.46 3.91 -9.95
N VAL A 15 -8.49 2.75 -10.62
CA VAL A 15 -9.19 1.56 -10.15
C VAL A 15 -8.18 0.62 -9.49
N VAL A 16 -8.54 0.06 -8.33
CA VAL A 16 -7.72 -0.96 -7.67
C VAL A 16 -7.77 -2.24 -8.48
N LYS A 17 -6.63 -2.65 -9.02
CA LYS A 17 -6.48 -3.91 -9.77
C LYS A 17 -6.18 -5.08 -8.84
N ALA A 18 -5.28 -4.89 -7.87
CA ALA A 18 -4.92 -5.92 -6.90
C ALA A 18 -4.43 -5.32 -5.59
N VAL A 19 -4.78 -5.97 -4.47
CA VAL A 19 -4.21 -5.69 -3.15
C VAL A 19 -3.29 -6.86 -2.79
N LEU A 20 -2.01 -6.57 -2.60
CA LEU A 20 -0.96 -7.58 -2.44
C LEU A 20 -0.51 -7.76 -0.99
N VAL A 21 -1.14 -7.03 -0.06
CA VAL A 21 -0.84 -7.06 1.37
C VAL A 21 -2.11 -7.29 2.20
N GLY A 22 -1.98 -7.99 3.32
CA GLY A 22 -3.08 -8.23 4.27
C GLY A 22 -2.91 -7.49 5.60
N PRO A 23 -3.95 -7.45 6.45
CA PRO A 23 -3.87 -6.82 7.77
C PRO A 23 -2.75 -7.42 8.63
N GLY A 24 -1.93 -6.56 9.27
CA GLY A 24 -0.84 -6.98 10.15
C GLY A 24 0.38 -7.61 9.45
N ALA A 25 0.37 -7.69 8.12
CA ALA A 25 1.52 -8.16 7.36
C ALA A 25 2.72 -7.23 7.59
N GLN A 26 3.90 -7.82 7.76
CA GLN A 26 5.15 -7.08 7.70
C GLN A 26 5.47 -6.75 6.24
N ILE A 27 6.00 -5.56 5.99
CA ILE A 27 6.40 -5.09 4.67
C ILE A 27 7.75 -4.39 4.77
N ASP A 28 8.56 -4.54 3.73
CA ASP A 28 9.87 -3.92 3.60
C ASP A 28 9.85 -2.72 2.64
N ALA A 29 10.93 -1.96 2.62
CA ALA A 29 11.08 -0.86 1.69
C ALA A 29 11.08 -1.39 0.25
N LYS A 30 10.25 -0.79 -0.61
CA LYS A 30 10.04 -1.12 -2.03
C LYS A 30 9.14 -2.32 -2.30
N ASP A 31 8.50 -2.89 -1.29
CA ASP A 31 7.43 -3.86 -1.50
C ASP A 31 6.26 -3.20 -2.24
N LEU A 32 5.69 -3.94 -3.21
CA LEU A 32 4.50 -3.52 -3.92
C LEU A 32 3.26 -3.88 -3.09
N LEU A 33 2.50 -2.87 -2.65
CA LEU A 33 1.35 -3.07 -1.76
C LEU A 33 0.01 -3.15 -2.50
N VAL A 34 -0.15 -2.34 -3.54
CA VAL A 34 -1.38 -2.22 -4.32
C VAL A 34 -1.03 -1.91 -5.78
N GLU A 35 -1.74 -2.53 -6.71
CA GLU A 35 -1.67 -2.23 -8.13
C GLU A 35 -2.92 -1.44 -8.54
N LEU A 36 -2.71 -0.33 -9.23
CA LEU A 36 -3.75 0.57 -9.73
C LEU A 36 -3.69 0.62 -11.26
N GLU A 37 -4.84 0.77 -11.92
CA GLU A 37 -4.93 0.98 -13.38
C GLU A 37 -4.54 2.41 -13.82
#